data_AF-A0A2N4S557-F1
#
_entry.id   AF-A0A2N4S557-F1
#
_cell.length_a   1.000
_cell.length_b   1.000
_cell.length_c   1.000
_cell.angle_alpha   90.00
_cell.angle_beta   90.00
_cell.angle_gamma   90.00
#
_symmetry.space_group_name_H-M   'P 1'
#
loop_
_entity.id
_entity.type
_entity.pdbx_description
1 polymer ?
#
loop_
_entity_poly.entity_id
_entity_poly.type
_entity_poly.pdbx_seq_one_letter_code
_entity_poly.pdbx_strand_id
1 'polypeptide(L)'
;MSFERKLEKPVIESLISSSLWKTYLENDCKNQNIFLAVRNNSIGFYHKGGKLFSFEKNEFKTHIKYASVIDNSENNYLTENELSKNKLIADFRNNYSRIKENCKLYSGIEALGVSEIYHKYSYLSNNNIVVLDIEISFEALAKIAGKTQDRIDILLYDLESRTLKFIEAKHYSNLEIWSNKTPKVIWQIEKYETQIKIKKTEIITAYKNYIQAINSIFDLELPFPEKVEDKVALLIFGFDNDQKNGRLQKLILSNPAFKGFQVYCKQDKINPSTLWCSKIL
;
A
#
# COMPACT_ATOMS: atom_id res chain seq x y z
N MET A 1 14.16 -1.31 16.67
CA MET A 1 13.71 -2.69 16.45
C MET A 1 14.05 -3.07 15.02
N SER A 2 14.29 -4.36 14.78
CA SER A 2 14.48 -4.90 13.44
C SER A 2 13.24 -4.68 12.56
N PHE A 3 13.45 -4.46 11.26
CA PHE A 3 12.43 -4.48 10.23
C PHE A 3 11.89 -5.91 10.10
N GLU A 4 10.70 -6.15 10.63
CA GLU A 4 10.08 -7.46 10.69
C GLU A 4 8.72 -7.51 9.96
N ARG A 5 8.44 -8.70 9.40
CA ARG A 5 7.20 -9.07 8.72
C ARG A 5 6.83 -10.52 9.09
N LYS A 6 6.85 -10.80 10.39
CA LYS A 6 6.57 -12.14 10.94
C LYS A 6 5.13 -12.20 11.42
N LEU A 7 4.46 -13.31 11.13
CA LEU A 7 3.14 -13.62 11.65
C LEU A 7 3.17 -15.03 12.26
N GLU A 8 2.90 -15.13 13.55
CA GLU A 8 2.90 -16.42 14.22
C GLU A 8 1.68 -17.26 13.85
N LYS A 9 1.85 -18.59 13.83
CA LYS A 9 0.80 -19.55 13.47
C LYS A 9 -0.51 -19.35 14.24
N PRO A 10 -0.51 -19.12 15.57
CA PRO A 10 -1.75 -18.84 16.31
C PRO A 10 -2.49 -17.59 15.83
N VAL A 11 -1.77 -16.56 15.37
CA VAL A 11 -2.39 -15.34 14.82
C VAL A 11 -3.06 -15.65 13.48
N ILE A 12 -2.42 -16.46 12.63
CA ILE A 12 -3.02 -16.93 11.37
C ILE A 12 -4.28 -17.73 11.65
N GLU A 13 -4.22 -18.71 12.56
CA GLU A 13 -5.37 -19.55 12.94
C GLU A 13 -6.52 -18.72 13.52
N SER A 14 -6.21 -17.73 14.35
CA SER A 14 -7.20 -16.82 14.91
C SER A 14 -7.86 -15.95 13.83
N LEU A 15 -7.09 -15.45 12.86
CA LEU A 15 -7.63 -14.69 11.73
C LEU A 15 -8.59 -15.55 10.91
N ILE A 16 -8.12 -16.70 10.41
CA ILE A 16 -8.89 -17.52 9.47
C ILE A 16 -10.12 -18.16 10.12
N SER A 17 -10.11 -18.34 11.44
CA SER A 17 -11.26 -18.85 12.18
C SER A 17 -12.34 -17.79 12.44
N SER A 18 -11.99 -16.50 12.36
CA SER A 18 -12.89 -15.38 12.65
C SER A 18 -14.07 -15.26 11.67
N SER A 19 -15.19 -14.74 12.16
CA SER A 19 -16.41 -14.57 11.37
C SER A 19 -16.26 -13.53 10.26
N LEU A 20 -15.64 -12.38 10.55
CA LEU A 20 -15.43 -11.32 9.56
C LEU A 20 -14.53 -11.79 8.40
N TRP A 21 -13.53 -12.64 8.69
CA TRP A 21 -12.71 -13.26 7.66
C TRP A 21 -13.54 -14.17 6.75
N LYS A 22 -14.18 -15.18 7.33
CA LYS A 22 -14.94 -16.21 6.60
C LYS A 22 -16.10 -15.64 5.80
N THR A 23 -16.80 -14.63 6.35
CA THR A 23 -17.99 -14.06 5.70
C THR A 23 -17.63 -13.04 4.62
N TYR A 24 -16.56 -12.25 4.80
CA TYR A 24 -16.27 -11.13 3.90
C TYR A 24 -14.82 -11.05 3.42
N LEU A 25 -13.85 -10.95 4.34
CA LEU A 25 -12.49 -10.52 3.97
C LEU A 25 -11.77 -11.52 3.06
N GLU A 26 -11.97 -12.83 3.25
CA GLU A 26 -11.30 -13.84 2.42
C GLU A 26 -11.68 -13.66 0.95
N ASN A 27 -12.98 -13.58 0.66
CA ASN A 27 -13.49 -13.41 -0.70
C ASN A 27 -13.09 -12.05 -1.28
N ASP A 28 -13.12 -10.97 -0.48
CA ASP A 28 -12.67 -9.67 -0.94
C ASP A 28 -11.17 -9.62 -1.24
N CYS A 29 -10.34 -10.33 -0.49
CA CYS A 29 -8.91 -10.48 -0.79
C CYS A 29 -8.70 -11.27 -2.09
N LYS A 30 -9.34 -12.44 -2.24
CA LYS A 30 -9.25 -13.29 -3.45
C LYS A 30 -9.71 -12.56 -4.71
N ASN A 31 -10.76 -11.74 -4.60
CA ASN A 31 -11.24 -10.89 -5.69
C ASN A 31 -10.43 -9.58 -5.85
N GLN A 32 -9.35 -9.41 -5.09
CA GLN A 32 -8.50 -8.23 -5.07
C GLN A 32 -9.25 -6.91 -4.75
N ASN A 33 -10.42 -6.97 -4.11
CA ASN A 33 -11.14 -5.81 -3.59
C ASN A 33 -10.55 -5.26 -2.29
N ILE A 34 -9.75 -6.08 -1.60
CA ILE A 34 -8.99 -5.72 -0.41
C ILE A 34 -7.58 -6.27 -0.56
N PHE A 35 -6.59 -5.50 -0.16
CA PHE A 35 -5.20 -5.94 -0.10
C PHE A 35 -4.82 -6.27 1.35
N LEU A 36 -4.36 -7.49 1.59
CA LEU A 36 -3.85 -7.92 2.89
C LEU A 36 -2.35 -7.65 2.97
N ALA A 37 -1.94 -6.91 4.00
CA ALA A 37 -0.55 -6.60 4.26
C ALA A 37 -0.10 -7.17 5.62
N VAL A 38 0.94 -8.00 5.62
CA VAL A 38 1.50 -8.56 6.86
C VAL A 38 2.42 -7.53 7.53
N ARG A 39 2.34 -7.44 8.85
CA ARG A 39 3.22 -6.65 9.73
C ARG A 39 3.73 -7.58 10.83
N ASN A 40 4.47 -7.05 11.81
CA ASN A 40 4.92 -7.89 12.92
C ASN A 40 3.75 -8.26 13.84
N ASN A 41 3.36 -9.53 13.84
CA ASN A 41 2.21 -10.09 14.56
C ASN A 41 0.90 -9.29 14.43
N SER A 42 0.73 -8.63 13.28
CA SER A 42 -0.48 -7.91 12.93
C SER A 42 -0.67 -7.91 11.42
N ILE A 43 -1.90 -7.64 10.99
CA ILE A 43 -2.31 -7.66 9.59
C ILE A 43 -3.09 -6.39 9.29
N GLY A 44 -2.76 -5.71 8.20
CA GLY A 44 -3.56 -4.62 7.66
C GLY A 44 -4.41 -5.08 6.48
N PHE A 45 -5.65 -4.63 6.42
CA PHE A 45 -6.57 -4.83 5.31
C PHE A 45 -6.83 -3.48 4.66
N TYR A 46 -6.49 -3.36 3.38
CA TYR A 46 -6.50 -2.08 2.67
C TYR A 46 -7.55 -2.06 1.57
N HIS A 47 -8.38 -1.02 1.56
CA HIS A 47 -9.41 -0.81 0.55
C HIS A 47 -9.33 0.63 0.03
N LYS A 48 -9.13 0.78 -1.29
CA LYS A 48 -9.15 2.07 -1.99
C LYS A 48 -8.29 3.15 -1.34
N GLY A 49 -7.10 2.76 -0.85
CA GLY A 49 -6.11 3.66 -0.25
C GLY A 49 -6.20 3.78 1.26
N GLY A 50 -7.28 3.33 1.89
CA GLY A 50 -7.45 3.36 3.34
C GLY A 50 -7.17 1.99 3.97
N LYS A 51 -6.65 1.99 5.21
CA LYS A 51 -6.56 0.78 6.04
C LYS A 51 -7.93 0.47 6.64
N LEU A 52 -8.74 -0.28 5.90
CA LEU A 52 -10.10 -0.67 6.24
C LEU A 52 -10.18 -1.37 7.61
N PHE A 53 -9.32 -2.36 7.83
CA PHE A 53 -9.21 -3.03 9.13
C PHE A 53 -7.73 -3.26 9.48
N SER A 54 -7.45 -3.45 10.75
CA SER A 54 -6.25 -4.14 11.21
C SER A 54 -6.64 -5.28 12.14
N PHE A 55 -5.93 -6.39 12.04
CA PHE A 55 -6.04 -7.52 12.96
C PHE A 55 -4.77 -7.61 13.79
N GLU A 56 -4.89 -7.38 15.09
CA GLU A 56 -3.76 -7.43 16.03
C GLU A 56 -4.27 -7.90 17.39
N LYS A 57 -3.45 -8.64 18.14
CA LYS A 57 -3.85 -9.22 19.44
C LYS A 57 -5.16 -10.02 19.35
N ASN A 58 -5.36 -10.73 18.24
CA ASN A 58 -6.54 -11.53 17.93
C ASN A 58 -7.86 -10.75 17.85
N GLU A 59 -7.80 -9.45 17.54
CA GLU A 59 -8.97 -8.57 17.45
C GLU A 59 -8.93 -7.72 16.18
N PHE A 60 -10.10 -7.52 15.55
CA PHE A 60 -10.25 -6.56 14.47
C PHE A 60 -10.45 -5.15 15.00
N LYS A 61 -9.79 -4.19 14.37
CA LYS A 61 -9.94 -2.76 14.60
C LYS A 61 -10.17 -2.05 13.28
N THR A 62 -10.93 -0.97 13.32
CA THR A 62 -11.06 -0.04 12.20
C THR A 62 -10.98 1.40 12.71
N HIS A 63 -10.82 2.36 11.81
CA HIS A 63 -10.84 3.76 12.19
C HIS A 63 -12.26 4.19 12.56
N ILE A 64 -12.43 5.04 13.58
CA ILE A 64 -13.76 5.49 14.05
C ILE A 64 -14.62 6.08 12.91
N LYS A 65 -14.02 6.89 12.03
CA LYS A 65 -14.68 7.44 10.82
C LYS A 65 -15.25 6.36 9.88
N TYR A 66 -14.69 5.16 9.89
CA TYR A 66 -15.18 4.05 9.05
C TYR A 66 -16.30 3.29 9.77
N ALA A 67 -16.16 3.11 11.09
CA ALA A 67 -17.16 2.45 11.95
C ALA A 67 -18.39 3.31 12.29
N SER A 68 -18.36 4.62 12.03
CA SER A 68 -19.50 5.53 12.21
C SER A 68 -20.59 5.25 11.17
N VAL A 69 -21.21 4.08 11.28
CA VAL A 69 -22.25 3.57 10.39
C VAL A 69 -23.51 3.33 11.22
N ILE A 70 -24.62 3.86 10.73
CA ILE A 70 -25.93 3.69 11.35
C ILE A 70 -26.50 2.32 10.97
N ASP A 71 -27.02 1.61 11.95
CA ASP A 71 -27.64 0.30 11.78
C ASP A 71 -28.95 0.43 11.00
N ASN A 72 -29.14 -0.39 9.96
CA ASN A 72 -30.34 -0.45 9.11
C ASN A 72 -30.78 0.82 8.34
N SER A 73 -29.89 1.75 7.99
CA SER A 73 -30.26 2.83 7.07
C SER A 73 -30.13 2.39 5.60
N GLU A 74 -31.18 1.80 5.01
CA GLU A 74 -31.25 1.61 3.55
C GLU A 74 -31.29 2.96 2.80
N ASN A 75 -31.68 4.04 3.50
CA ASN A 75 -31.74 5.40 2.98
C ASN A 75 -30.47 6.20 3.28
N ASN A 76 -30.01 6.97 2.29
CA ASN A 76 -28.89 7.91 2.43
C ASN A 76 -29.24 9.19 3.21
N TYR A 77 -30.51 9.37 3.58
CA TYR A 77 -31.02 10.54 4.29
C TYR A 77 -31.79 10.07 5.53
N LEU A 78 -31.63 10.83 6.61
CA LEU A 78 -32.35 10.65 7.86
C LEU A 78 -32.91 11.99 8.30
N THR A 79 -34.14 11.98 8.81
CA THR A 79 -34.70 13.08 9.59
C THR A 79 -34.10 13.10 11.00
N GLU A 80 -34.18 14.23 11.70
CA GLU A 80 -33.70 14.35 13.09
C GLU A 80 -34.42 13.36 14.04
N ASN A 81 -35.71 13.14 13.82
CA ASN A 81 -36.52 12.18 14.57
C ASN A 81 -36.07 10.72 14.33
N GLU A 82 -35.57 10.40 13.13
CA GLU A 82 -35.01 9.08 12.85
C GLU A 82 -33.61 8.94 13.43
N LEU A 83 -32.78 10.00 13.37
CA LEU A 83 -31.43 9.98 13.91
C LEU A 83 -31.41 9.62 15.41
N SER A 84 -32.31 10.20 16.20
CA SER A 84 -32.40 9.93 17.65
C SER A 84 -32.80 8.50 18.01
N LYS A 85 -33.40 7.77 17.06
CA LYS A 85 -33.88 6.38 17.25
C LYS A 85 -32.87 5.34 16.75
N ASN A 86 -31.95 5.77 15.90
CA ASN A 86 -30.97 4.90 15.27
C ASN A 86 -29.76 4.66 16.17
N LYS A 87 -29.15 3.48 16.03
CA LYS A 87 -27.92 3.10 16.73
C LYS A 87 -26.78 2.94 15.74
N LEU A 88 -25.55 3.08 16.22
CA LEU A 88 -24.39 2.66 15.44
C LEU A 88 -24.31 1.14 15.40
N ILE A 89 -23.71 0.60 14.34
CA ILE A 89 -23.41 -0.83 14.25
C ILE A 89 -22.54 -1.28 15.42
N ALA A 90 -22.84 -2.46 15.97
CA ALA A 90 -22.06 -3.08 17.04
C ALA A 90 -21.11 -4.19 16.52
N ASP A 91 -21.25 -4.55 15.25
CA ASP A 91 -20.50 -5.62 14.58
C ASP A 91 -20.10 -5.14 13.18
N PHE A 92 -18.83 -5.29 12.81
CA PHE A 92 -18.32 -4.88 11.50
C PHE A 92 -18.92 -5.65 10.32
N ARG A 93 -19.55 -6.80 10.58
CA ARG A 93 -20.31 -7.54 9.58
C ARG A 93 -21.59 -6.80 9.19
N ASN A 94 -22.20 -6.08 10.13
CA ASN A 94 -23.39 -5.29 9.88
C ASN A 94 -23.00 -4.05 9.06
N ASN A 95 -23.61 -3.86 7.89
CA ASN A 95 -23.29 -2.76 6.98
C ASN A 95 -21.80 -2.66 6.59
N TYR A 96 -21.15 -3.83 6.43
CA TYR A 96 -19.76 -3.94 5.95
C TYR A 96 -19.46 -3.09 4.70
N SER A 97 -20.41 -3.04 3.76
CA SER A 97 -20.32 -2.22 2.54
C SER A 97 -20.18 -0.73 2.84
N ARG A 98 -20.89 -0.21 3.85
CA ARG A 98 -20.83 1.20 4.27
C ARG A 98 -19.51 1.54 4.96
N ILE A 99 -18.94 0.59 5.73
CA ILE A 99 -17.58 0.75 6.28
C ILE A 99 -16.55 0.89 5.14
N LYS A 100 -16.66 0.05 4.09
CA LYS A 100 -15.81 0.14 2.89
C LYS A 100 -15.98 1.46 2.16
N GLU A 101 -17.21 1.91 1.99
CA GLU A 101 -17.51 3.21 1.39
C GLU A 101 -16.86 4.36 2.16
N ASN A 102 -17.07 4.41 3.48
CA ASN A 102 -16.43 5.41 4.34
C ASN A 102 -14.89 5.36 4.21
N CYS A 103 -14.30 4.16 4.20
CA CYS A 103 -12.86 3.99 4.02
C CYS A 103 -12.35 4.62 2.72
N LYS A 104 -13.05 4.39 1.61
CA LYS A 104 -12.75 5.02 0.31
C LYS A 104 -12.89 6.55 0.36
N LEU A 105 -13.97 7.07 0.95
CA LEU A 105 -14.27 8.52 0.98
C LEU A 105 -13.20 9.33 1.72
N TYR A 106 -12.57 8.75 2.74
CA TYR A 106 -11.50 9.41 3.50
C TYR A 106 -10.09 9.17 2.95
N SER A 107 -9.95 8.49 1.81
CA SER A 107 -8.64 8.19 1.24
C SER A 107 -8.10 9.36 0.43
N GLY A 108 -6.81 9.67 0.64
CA GLY A 108 -6.11 10.70 -0.13
C GLY A 108 -5.88 10.28 -1.58
N ILE A 109 -5.70 11.25 -2.47
CA ILE A 109 -5.54 11.01 -3.92
C ILE A 109 -4.34 10.10 -4.25
N GLU A 110 -3.23 10.23 -3.50
CA GLU A 110 -2.06 9.38 -3.70
C GLU A 110 -2.35 7.93 -3.35
N ALA A 111 -2.95 7.70 -2.18
CA ALA A 111 -3.33 6.37 -1.72
C ALA A 111 -4.39 5.73 -2.64
N LEU A 112 -5.32 6.54 -3.17
CA LEU A 112 -6.29 6.08 -4.18
C LEU A 112 -5.58 5.60 -5.45
N GLY A 113 -4.62 6.38 -5.98
CA GLY A 113 -3.86 5.95 -7.17
C GLY A 113 -3.02 4.70 -6.93
N VAL A 114 -2.36 4.59 -5.77
CA VAL A 114 -1.66 3.35 -5.37
C VAL A 114 -2.62 2.16 -5.29
N SER A 115 -3.85 2.39 -4.82
CA SER A 115 -4.87 1.33 -4.72
C SER A 115 -5.30 0.73 -6.05
N GLU A 116 -5.27 1.51 -7.13
CA GLU A 116 -5.58 0.98 -8.46
C GLU A 116 -4.59 -0.10 -8.91
N ILE A 117 -3.35 -0.04 -8.41
CA ILE A 117 -2.31 -1.01 -8.72
C ILE A 117 -2.55 -2.28 -7.91
N TYR A 118 -2.63 -2.18 -6.58
CA TYR A 118 -2.74 -3.39 -5.75
C TYR A 118 -4.11 -4.08 -5.84
N HIS A 119 -5.17 -3.40 -6.29
CA HIS A 119 -6.47 -4.04 -6.54
C HIS A 119 -6.52 -4.84 -7.85
N LYS A 120 -5.48 -4.74 -8.69
CA LYS A 120 -5.43 -5.46 -9.97
C LYS A 120 -4.24 -6.41 -10.08
N TYR A 121 -3.16 -6.10 -9.38
CA TYR A 121 -1.89 -6.79 -9.50
C TYR A 121 -1.33 -7.21 -8.14
N SER A 122 -2.17 -7.58 -7.17
CA SER A 122 -1.64 -8.12 -5.91
C SER A 122 -0.95 -9.47 -6.15
N TYR A 123 -0.30 -9.99 -5.11
CA TYR A 123 0.25 -11.36 -5.10
C TYR A 123 -0.79 -12.47 -5.27
N LEU A 124 -2.10 -12.15 -5.29
CA LEU A 124 -3.19 -13.07 -5.65
C LEU A 124 -3.56 -13.02 -7.14
N SER A 125 -2.88 -12.18 -7.93
CA SER A 125 -3.10 -12.08 -9.38
C SER A 125 -2.22 -13.08 -10.15
N ASN A 126 -2.58 -13.38 -11.40
CA ASN A 126 -1.83 -14.29 -12.27
C ASN A 126 -0.64 -13.60 -13.00
N ASN A 127 -0.15 -12.47 -12.50
CA ASN A 127 0.94 -11.73 -13.15
C ASN A 127 2.29 -12.18 -12.61
N ASN A 128 3.35 -12.13 -13.44
CA ASN A 128 4.71 -12.41 -12.97
C ASN A 128 5.23 -11.32 -12.01
N ILE A 129 4.89 -10.06 -12.28
CA ILE A 129 5.26 -8.93 -11.41
C ILE A 129 4.01 -8.49 -10.64
N VAL A 130 4.09 -8.59 -9.32
CA VAL A 130 2.98 -8.34 -8.40
C VAL A 130 3.33 -7.30 -7.35
N VAL A 131 2.32 -6.66 -6.77
CA VAL A 131 2.45 -5.89 -5.53
C VAL A 131 2.49 -6.86 -4.35
N LEU A 132 3.64 -6.90 -3.67
CA LEU A 132 3.85 -7.78 -2.51
C LEU A 132 3.45 -7.10 -1.20
N ASP A 133 3.81 -5.83 -1.02
CA ASP A 133 3.50 -5.02 0.17
C ASP A 133 3.25 -3.56 -0.24
N ILE A 134 2.61 -2.80 0.64
CA ILE A 134 2.36 -1.37 0.53
C ILE A 134 2.66 -0.69 1.86
N GLU A 135 2.88 0.63 1.85
CA GLU A 135 3.14 1.41 3.07
C GLU A 135 4.30 0.83 3.92
N ILE A 136 5.44 0.57 3.27
CA ILE A 136 6.61 -0.07 3.89
C ILE A 136 7.34 0.94 4.78
N SER A 137 7.16 0.82 6.09
CA SER A 137 7.91 1.64 7.05
C SER A 137 9.25 1.00 7.44
N PHE A 138 10.33 1.77 7.32
CA PHE A 138 11.62 1.52 7.94
C PHE A 138 11.80 2.40 9.18
N GLU A 139 12.45 1.86 10.21
CA GLU A 139 12.99 2.71 11.28
C GLU A 139 14.08 3.61 10.70
N ALA A 140 13.94 4.92 10.93
CA ALA A 140 14.89 5.91 10.45
C ALA A 140 16.30 5.65 11.01
N LEU A 141 17.33 5.78 10.17
CA LEU A 141 18.74 5.57 10.56
C LEU A 141 19.21 6.55 11.65
N ALA A 142 18.66 7.77 11.68
CA ALA A 142 18.89 8.75 12.72
C ALA A 142 17.60 9.00 13.50
N LYS A 143 17.58 8.67 14.80
CA LYS A 143 16.51 9.05 15.73
C LYS A 143 16.60 10.54 16.06
N ILE A 144 16.37 11.40 15.08
CA ILE A 144 16.22 12.84 15.33
C ILE A 144 14.83 13.05 15.92
N ALA A 145 14.77 13.75 17.06
CA ALA A 145 13.56 14.00 17.82
C ALA A 145 12.37 14.40 16.90
N GLY A 146 11.34 13.56 16.86
CA GLY A 146 10.07 13.86 16.19
C GLY A 146 9.81 13.18 14.83
N LYS A 147 10.80 12.58 14.16
CA LYS A 147 10.56 11.78 12.94
C LYS A 147 11.09 10.36 13.10
N THR A 148 10.17 9.42 13.29
CA THR A 148 10.49 8.05 13.72
C THR A 148 10.54 7.04 12.58
N GLN A 149 9.89 7.30 11.44
CA GLN A 149 9.75 6.30 10.37
C GLN A 149 9.76 6.92 8.97
N ASP A 150 10.45 6.23 8.07
CA ASP A 150 10.43 6.47 6.62
C ASP A 150 9.52 5.45 5.98
N ARG A 151 8.55 5.88 5.17
CA ARG A 151 7.57 4.99 4.55
C ARG A 151 7.66 5.07 3.03
N ILE A 152 7.86 3.93 2.39
CA ILE A 152 7.83 3.76 0.93
C ILE A 152 6.46 3.21 0.52
N ASP A 153 5.90 3.69 -0.58
CA ASP A 153 4.50 3.42 -0.92
C ASP A 153 4.23 1.99 -1.39
N ILE A 154 5.07 1.43 -2.26
CA ILE A 154 4.82 0.12 -2.90
C ILE A 154 6.09 -0.72 -2.91
N LEU A 155 5.92 -2.03 -2.72
CA LEU A 155 6.90 -3.05 -3.02
C LEU A 155 6.38 -3.96 -4.13
N LEU A 156 7.08 -3.96 -5.26
CA LEU A 156 6.88 -4.93 -6.33
C LEU A 156 7.76 -6.16 -6.09
N TYR A 157 7.26 -7.31 -6.53
CA TYR A 157 7.98 -8.57 -6.54
C TYR A 157 7.87 -9.22 -7.92
N ASP A 158 9.02 -9.50 -8.51
CA ASP A 158 9.14 -10.32 -9.71
C ASP A 158 9.34 -11.77 -9.30
N LEU A 159 8.32 -12.61 -9.56
CA LEU A 159 8.27 -14.00 -9.15
C LEU A 159 9.32 -14.85 -9.85
N GLU A 160 9.64 -14.54 -11.11
CA GLU A 160 10.61 -15.26 -11.92
C GLU A 160 12.05 -14.96 -11.48
N SER A 161 12.43 -13.68 -11.42
CA SER A 161 13.78 -13.30 -11.00
C SER A 161 13.99 -13.33 -9.49
N ARG A 162 12.90 -13.51 -8.71
CA ARG A 162 12.86 -13.52 -7.25
C ARG A 162 13.45 -12.25 -6.65
N THR A 163 13.13 -11.11 -7.27
CA THR A 163 13.67 -9.79 -6.95
C THR A 163 12.60 -8.85 -6.43
N LEU A 164 12.92 -8.12 -5.37
CA LEU A 164 12.10 -7.06 -4.78
C LEU A 164 12.48 -5.70 -5.35
N LYS A 165 11.50 -4.84 -5.65
CA LYS A 165 11.72 -3.46 -6.07
C LYS A 165 10.79 -2.49 -5.34
N PHE A 166 11.38 -1.45 -4.78
CA PHE A 166 10.67 -0.40 -4.05
C PHE A 166 10.25 0.74 -4.99
N ILE A 167 9.04 1.26 -4.79
CA ILE A 167 8.48 2.36 -5.57
C ILE A 167 7.93 3.44 -4.63
N GLU A 168 8.36 4.68 -4.83
CA GLU A 168 7.73 5.88 -4.26
C GLU A 168 6.69 6.41 -5.25
N ALA A 169 5.48 6.69 -4.80
CA ALA A 169 4.39 7.14 -5.65
C ALA A 169 3.98 8.57 -5.30
N LYS A 170 3.94 9.45 -6.31
CA LYS A 170 3.50 10.83 -6.16
C LYS A 170 2.41 11.16 -7.16
N HIS A 171 1.33 11.74 -6.66
CA HIS A 171 0.37 12.38 -7.54
C HIS A 171 1.00 13.63 -8.15
N TYR A 172 0.67 13.96 -9.38
CA TYR A 172 1.20 15.13 -10.09
C TYR A 172 0.98 16.44 -9.32
N SER A 173 -0.12 16.56 -8.58
CA SER A 173 -0.38 17.75 -7.76
C SER A 173 0.52 17.86 -6.51
N ASN A 174 1.31 16.85 -6.17
CA ASN A 174 2.14 16.86 -4.97
C ASN A 174 3.25 17.92 -5.10
N LEU A 175 3.44 18.74 -4.08
CA LEU A 175 4.46 19.79 -4.10
C LEU A 175 5.90 19.26 -3.99
N GLU A 176 6.09 18.04 -3.49
CA GLU A 176 7.40 17.42 -3.26
C GLU A 176 8.15 17.06 -4.55
N ILE A 177 7.43 16.88 -5.67
CA ILE A 177 8.04 16.62 -6.99
C ILE A 177 8.43 17.92 -7.72
N TRP A 178 8.00 19.08 -7.21
CA TRP A 178 8.22 20.37 -7.85
C TRP A 178 9.36 21.15 -7.19
N SER A 179 10.38 21.50 -7.98
CA SER A 179 11.44 22.43 -7.58
C SER A 179 12.16 22.98 -8.80
N ASN A 180 12.66 24.22 -8.72
CA ASN A 180 13.61 24.78 -9.68
C ASN A 180 15.06 24.38 -9.36
N LYS A 181 15.29 23.72 -8.22
CA LYS A 181 16.56 23.10 -7.81
C LYS A 181 16.30 21.59 -7.67
N THR A 182 16.76 20.97 -6.59
CA THR A 182 16.46 19.59 -6.23
C THR A 182 15.08 19.48 -5.58
N PRO A 183 14.14 18.69 -6.12
CA PRO A 183 12.86 18.39 -5.46
C PRO A 183 13.02 17.58 -4.18
N LYS A 184 12.06 17.70 -3.27
CA LYS A 184 12.09 16.98 -1.98
C LYS A 184 12.01 15.46 -2.17
N VAL A 185 11.28 15.00 -3.19
CA VAL A 185 11.15 13.56 -3.49
C VAL A 185 12.49 12.89 -3.81
N ILE A 186 13.44 13.62 -4.40
CA ILE A 186 14.77 13.09 -4.71
C ILE A 186 15.52 12.73 -3.42
N TRP A 187 15.52 13.64 -2.45
CA TRP A 187 16.11 13.39 -1.13
C TRP A 187 15.45 12.23 -0.39
N GLN A 188 14.13 12.06 -0.54
CA GLN A 188 13.42 10.91 0.03
C GLN A 188 13.92 9.61 -0.58
N ILE A 189 13.99 9.54 -1.91
CA ILE A 189 14.47 8.37 -2.64
C ILE A 189 15.90 8.01 -2.25
N GLU A 190 16.83 8.97 -2.22
CA GLU A 190 18.23 8.71 -1.83
C GLU A 190 18.33 8.15 -0.41
N LYS A 191 17.51 8.65 0.51
CA LYS A 191 17.43 8.15 1.89
C LYS A 191 16.91 6.71 1.93
N TYR A 192 15.92 6.39 1.10
CA TYR A 192 15.37 5.03 1.00
C TYR A 192 16.38 4.07 0.38
N GLU A 193 17.03 4.45 -0.72
CA GLU A 193 18.10 3.66 -1.35
C GLU A 193 19.24 3.36 -0.36
N THR A 194 19.63 4.34 0.45
CA THR A 194 20.63 4.15 1.51
C THR A 194 20.18 3.11 2.53
N GLN A 195 18.92 3.19 2.98
CA GLN A 195 18.36 2.21 3.92
C GLN A 195 18.27 0.81 3.33
N ILE A 196 17.84 0.68 2.09
CA ILE A 196 17.72 -0.60 1.39
C ILE A 196 19.10 -1.27 1.27
N LYS A 197 20.13 -0.51 0.89
CA LYS A 197 21.51 -1.02 0.79
C LYS A 197 22.01 -1.54 2.14
N ILE A 198 21.80 -0.79 3.22
CA ILE A 198 22.24 -1.18 4.57
C ILE A 198 21.46 -2.40 5.09
N LYS A 199 20.15 -2.44 4.85
CA LYS A 199 19.23 -3.44 5.43
C LYS A 199 18.88 -4.59 4.49
N LYS A 200 19.67 -4.82 3.42
CA LYS A 200 19.39 -5.78 2.34
C LYS A 200 19.01 -7.18 2.85
N THR A 201 19.85 -7.75 3.72
CA THR A 201 19.63 -9.09 4.30
C THR A 201 18.39 -9.14 5.20
N GLU A 202 18.16 -8.07 5.96
CA GLU A 202 17.01 -7.94 6.85
C GLU A 202 15.71 -7.84 6.05
N ILE A 203 15.69 -7.05 4.98
CA ILE A 203 14.56 -6.92 4.04
C ILE A 203 14.21 -8.28 3.44
N ILE A 204 15.20 -9.00 2.90
CA ILE A 204 14.98 -10.34 2.32
C ILE A 204 14.40 -11.29 3.37
N THR A 205 14.96 -11.31 4.58
CA THR A 205 14.48 -12.16 5.67
C THR A 205 13.04 -11.83 6.06
N ALA A 206 12.72 -10.54 6.19
CA ALA A 206 11.37 -10.09 6.48
C ALA A 206 10.39 -10.55 5.39
N TYR A 207 10.71 -10.35 4.11
CA TYR A 207 9.80 -10.73 3.04
C TYR A 207 9.73 -12.24 2.77
N LYS A 208 10.71 -13.04 3.21
CA LYS A 208 10.55 -14.50 3.33
C LYS A 208 9.46 -14.87 4.32
N ASN A 209 9.49 -14.26 5.51
CA ASN A 209 8.45 -14.47 6.53
C ASN A 209 7.07 -13.97 6.05
N TYR A 210 7.06 -12.84 5.33
CA TYR A 210 5.84 -12.30 4.70
C TYR A 210 5.24 -13.32 3.73
N ILE A 211 6.06 -13.86 2.81
CA ILE A 211 5.61 -14.84 1.83
C ILE A 211 5.13 -16.11 2.50
N GLN A 212 5.84 -16.59 3.53
CA GLN A 212 5.40 -17.76 4.30
C GLN A 212 4.00 -17.53 4.92
N ALA A 213 3.74 -16.34 5.45
CA ALA A 213 2.44 -16.00 6.03
C ALA A 213 1.33 -15.96 4.97
N ILE A 214 1.53 -15.27 3.84
CA ILE A 214 0.50 -15.20 2.77
C ILE A 214 0.26 -16.56 2.11
N ASN A 215 1.31 -17.37 1.91
CA ASN A 215 1.18 -18.75 1.41
C ASN A 215 0.32 -19.59 2.36
N SER A 216 0.51 -19.43 3.67
CA SER A 216 -0.28 -20.14 4.68
C SER A 216 -1.74 -19.65 4.75
N ILE A 217 -1.98 -18.34 4.59
CA ILE A 217 -3.33 -17.75 4.69
C ILE A 217 -4.18 -18.09 3.45
N PHE A 218 -3.57 -18.05 2.27
CA PHE A 218 -4.27 -18.14 0.99
C PHE A 218 -4.05 -19.46 0.24
N ASP A 219 -3.31 -20.40 0.82
CA ASP A 219 -2.92 -21.67 0.19
C ASP A 219 -2.21 -21.43 -1.16
N LEU A 220 -1.12 -20.67 -1.12
CA LEU A 220 -0.30 -20.31 -2.28
C LEU A 220 1.09 -20.95 -2.18
N GLU A 221 1.78 -20.99 -3.32
CA GLU A 221 3.16 -21.46 -3.43
C GLU A 221 4.08 -20.37 -4.01
N LEU A 222 3.96 -19.14 -3.53
CA LEU A 222 4.83 -18.06 -4.02
C LEU A 222 6.30 -18.31 -3.64
N PRO A 223 7.25 -18.14 -4.57
CA PRO A 223 8.66 -18.34 -4.30
C PRO A 223 9.18 -17.27 -3.34
N PHE A 224 10.19 -17.61 -2.53
CA PHE A 224 10.83 -16.67 -1.62
C PHE A 224 11.75 -15.68 -2.34
N PRO A 225 11.82 -14.39 -1.94
CA PRO A 225 12.74 -13.45 -2.57
C PRO A 225 14.20 -13.82 -2.27
N GLU A 226 15.06 -13.55 -3.24
CA GLU A 226 16.52 -13.73 -3.13
C GLU A 226 17.27 -12.40 -3.24
N LYS A 227 16.68 -11.44 -3.96
CA LYS A 227 17.32 -10.17 -4.30
C LYS A 227 16.39 -9.02 -3.96
N VAL A 228 17.02 -7.86 -3.79
CA VAL A 228 16.34 -6.58 -3.71
C VAL A 228 17.16 -5.59 -4.53
N GLU A 229 16.46 -4.81 -5.36
CA GLU A 229 17.01 -3.69 -6.11
C GLU A 229 17.45 -2.60 -5.14
N ASP A 230 18.65 -2.08 -5.37
CA ASP A 230 19.20 -1.01 -4.53
C ASP A 230 18.58 0.37 -4.85
N LYS A 231 17.89 0.45 -5.99
CA LYS A 231 17.25 1.65 -6.53
C LYS A 231 15.76 1.66 -6.24
N VAL A 232 15.26 2.84 -5.86
CA VAL A 232 13.82 3.09 -5.71
C VAL A 232 13.34 3.82 -6.95
N ALA A 233 12.28 3.32 -7.58
CA ALA A 233 11.67 4.02 -8.70
C ALA A 233 10.65 5.06 -8.21
N LEU A 234 10.59 6.19 -8.89
CA LEU A 234 9.57 7.21 -8.69
C LEU A 234 8.44 7.00 -9.70
N LEU A 235 7.24 6.70 -9.20
CA LEU A 235 6.00 6.72 -9.96
C LEU A 235 5.35 8.10 -9.84
N ILE A 236 5.13 8.77 -10.97
CA ILE A 236 4.35 10.01 -11.04
C ILE A 236 3.09 9.76 -11.87
N PHE A 237 1.92 10.12 -11.32
CA PHE A 237 0.63 9.84 -11.96
C PHE A 237 -0.41 10.94 -11.77
N GLY A 238 -1.54 10.82 -12.46
CA GLY A 238 -2.66 11.75 -12.33
C GLY A 238 -2.46 13.09 -13.05
N PHE A 239 -1.81 13.03 -14.21
CA PHE A 239 -1.64 14.17 -15.11
C PHE A 239 -2.26 13.92 -16.48
N ASP A 240 -2.54 14.99 -17.22
CA ASP A 240 -3.07 14.95 -18.59
C ASP A 240 -2.00 15.24 -19.67
N ASN A 241 -2.41 15.33 -20.94
CA ASN A 241 -1.49 15.59 -22.07
C ASN A 241 -0.90 17.00 -22.05
N ASP A 242 -1.69 18.01 -21.67
CA ASP A 242 -1.23 19.39 -21.62
C ASP A 242 -0.21 19.57 -20.50
N GLN A 243 -0.47 18.96 -19.35
CA GLN A 243 0.43 18.93 -18.20
C GLN A 243 1.72 18.17 -18.50
N LYS A 244 1.65 17.09 -19.30
CA LYS A 244 2.82 16.33 -19.73
C LYS A 244 3.78 17.20 -20.54
N ASN A 245 3.27 17.91 -21.53
CA ASN A 245 4.06 18.81 -22.38
C ASN A 245 4.46 20.12 -21.66
N GLY A 246 3.82 20.42 -20.52
CA GLY A 246 4.08 21.58 -19.69
C GLY A 246 5.09 21.33 -18.56
N ARG A 247 4.64 21.50 -17.31
CA ARG A 247 5.53 21.49 -16.13
C ARG A 247 6.19 20.13 -15.93
N LEU A 248 5.54 19.01 -16.27
CA LEU A 248 6.15 17.69 -16.18
C LEU A 248 7.42 17.59 -17.05
N GLN A 249 7.31 17.96 -18.33
CA GLN A 249 8.44 17.96 -19.24
C GLN A 249 9.55 18.88 -18.73
N LYS A 250 9.20 20.13 -18.39
CA LYS A 250 10.19 21.16 -18.02
C LYS A 250 10.89 20.89 -16.68
N LEU A 251 10.14 20.46 -15.66
CA LEU A 251 10.62 20.42 -14.27
C LEU A 251 11.00 19.02 -13.79
N ILE A 252 10.66 17.96 -14.53
CA ILE A 252 11.01 16.59 -14.20
C ILE A 252 11.82 15.95 -15.34
N LEU A 253 11.22 15.78 -16.53
CA LEU A 253 11.86 15.00 -17.60
C LEU A 253 13.12 15.68 -18.18
N SER A 254 13.17 17.01 -18.16
CA SER A 254 14.35 17.79 -18.59
C SER A 254 15.17 18.35 -17.43
N ASN A 255 14.80 18.05 -16.18
CA ASN A 255 15.48 18.60 -15.02
C ASN A 255 16.70 17.73 -14.64
N PRO A 256 17.92 18.29 -14.64
CA PRO A 256 19.13 17.54 -14.29
C PRO A 256 19.12 16.90 -12.90
N ALA A 257 18.31 17.40 -11.97
CA ALA A 257 18.18 16.83 -10.62
C ALA A 257 17.58 15.41 -10.62
N PHE A 258 16.84 15.02 -11.67
CA PHE A 258 16.30 13.67 -11.82
C PHE A 258 17.23 12.72 -12.58
N LYS A 259 18.38 13.21 -13.07
CA LYS A 259 19.33 12.39 -13.83
C LYS A 259 19.89 11.28 -12.93
N GLY A 260 19.85 10.04 -13.42
CA GLY A 260 20.29 8.84 -12.71
C GLY A 260 19.20 8.20 -11.85
N PHE A 261 18.00 8.80 -11.75
CA PHE A 261 16.87 8.21 -11.03
C PHE A 261 15.94 7.45 -11.98
N GLN A 262 15.39 6.35 -11.48
CA GLN A 262 14.38 5.59 -12.20
C GLN A 262 13.03 6.30 -12.06
N VAL A 263 12.53 6.89 -13.14
CA VAL A 263 11.27 7.66 -13.12
C VAL A 263 10.29 7.05 -14.11
N TYR A 264 9.07 6.83 -13.64
CA TYR A 264 7.96 6.33 -14.42
C TYR A 264 6.77 7.29 -14.31
N CYS A 265 6.53 8.05 -15.37
CA CYS A 265 5.40 8.98 -15.45
C CYS A 265 4.27 8.34 -16.28
N LYS A 266 3.07 8.23 -15.72
CA LYS A 266 1.91 7.65 -16.42
C LYS A 266 0.62 8.46 -16.21
N GLN A 267 -0.08 8.75 -17.30
CA GLN A 267 -1.38 9.43 -17.30
C GLN A 267 -2.50 8.46 -16.90
N ASP A 268 -2.52 7.29 -17.54
CA ASP A 268 -3.60 6.30 -17.41
C ASP A 268 -3.21 5.11 -16.50
N LYS A 269 -3.90 3.98 -16.68
CA LYS A 269 -3.69 2.71 -15.99
C LYS A 269 -2.21 2.34 -15.90
N ILE A 270 -1.77 2.14 -14.66
CA ILE A 270 -0.42 1.72 -14.32
C ILE A 270 -0.32 0.19 -14.46
N ASN A 271 0.75 -0.29 -15.08
CA ASN A 271 1.06 -1.71 -15.20
C ASN A 271 2.40 -1.98 -14.48
N PRO A 272 2.43 -2.87 -13.46
CA PRO A 272 3.64 -3.20 -12.72
C PRO A 272 4.82 -3.64 -13.59
N SER A 273 4.59 -4.38 -14.69
CA SER A 273 5.68 -4.79 -15.58
C SER A 273 6.36 -3.61 -16.26
N THR A 274 5.59 -2.61 -16.69
CA THR A 274 6.16 -1.38 -17.27
C THR A 274 6.80 -0.47 -16.23
N LEU A 275 6.25 -0.45 -15.01
CA LEU A 275 6.81 0.29 -13.87
C LEU A 275 8.11 -0.36 -13.38
N TRP A 276 8.20 -1.69 -13.45
CA TRP A 276 9.42 -2.46 -13.17
C TRP A 276 10.54 -2.06 -14.12
N CYS A 277 10.24 -1.92 -15.41
CA CYS A 277 11.18 -1.47 -16.44
C CYS A 277 11.28 0.07 -16.56
N SER A 278 10.96 0.82 -15.50
CA SER A 278 11.06 2.29 -15.47
C SER A 278 12.41 2.79 -15.99
N LYS A 279 12.38 3.82 -16.84
CA LYS A 279 13.58 4.39 -17.45
C LYS A 279 14.39 5.18 -16.43
N ILE A 280 15.72 5.16 -16.60
CA ILE A 280 16.62 6.07 -15.93
C ILE A 280 16.65 7.37 -16.74
N LEU A 281 16.40 8.51 -16.09
CA LEU A 281 16.51 9.85 -16.71
C LEU A 281 17.95 10.35 -16.73
#